data_AF-A0A8T3RJ93-F1
#
_entry.id   AF-A0A8T3RJ93-F1
#
_cell.length_a   1.000
_cell.length_b   1.000
_cell.length_c   1.000
_cell.angle_alpha   90.00
_cell.angle_beta   90.00
_cell.angle_gamma   90.00
#
_symmetry.space_group_name_H-M   'P 1'
#
loop_
_entity.id
_entity.type
_entity.pdbx_description
1 polymer ?
#
loop_
_entity_poly.entity_id
_entity_poly.type
_entity_poly.pdbx_seq_one_letter_code
_entity_poly.pdbx_strand_id
1 'polypeptide(L)'
;DPAPTARPIPITRPQDKSFIGNILEAMVAYAKGKLGDTPVHLDDVDHIIAIGSDRMMAAVKEARNGILKPYLNPKHVAIGSINSPMQCMMKGVCAQCLCKHIDPGTGQEYFVYSCYNQDQELDRVDFPHLHARLRQNSVQEKLSALWLDYLLEKRGTPSV
;
A
#
# COMPACT_ATOMS: atom_id res chain seq x y z
N ASP A 1 -7.56 8.27 -8.40
CA ASP A 1 -9.02 8.33 -8.29
C ASP A 1 -9.57 9.09 -9.49
N PRO A 2 -10.40 8.47 -10.35
CA PRO A 2 -11.00 9.11 -11.52
C PRO A 2 -12.19 10.01 -11.13
N ALA A 3 -12.07 10.81 -10.07
CA ALA A 3 -13.08 11.77 -9.70
C ALA A 3 -13.39 12.71 -10.89
N PRO A 4 -14.64 13.17 -11.09
CA PRO A 4 -15.01 14.00 -12.24
C PRO A 4 -14.18 15.29 -12.38
N THR A 5 -13.60 15.76 -11.28
CA THR A 5 -12.76 16.96 -11.20
C THR A 5 -11.26 16.67 -11.25
N ALA A 6 -10.86 15.40 -11.36
CA ALA A 6 -9.46 15.02 -11.39
C ALA A 6 -8.78 15.57 -12.64
N ARG A 7 -7.65 16.26 -12.45
CA ARG A 7 -6.80 16.76 -13.53
C ARG A 7 -5.47 16.00 -13.51
N PRO A 8 -4.85 15.74 -14.68
CA PRO A 8 -3.55 15.10 -14.71
C PRO A 8 -2.55 16.01 -14.02
N ILE A 9 -1.63 15.42 -13.26
CA ILE A 9 -0.51 16.17 -12.67
C ILE A 9 0.34 16.71 -13.84
N PRO A 10 0.66 18.02 -13.88
CA PRO A 10 1.54 18.57 -14.91
C PRO A 10 2.90 17.89 -14.89
N ILE A 11 3.35 17.42 -16.05
CA ILE A 11 4.67 16.83 -16.23
C ILE A 11 5.71 17.92 -16.43
N THR A 12 6.92 17.72 -15.90
CA THR A 12 8.01 18.72 -15.97
C THR A 12 9.18 18.27 -16.83
N ARG A 13 9.35 16.96 -17.02
CA ARG A 13 10.41 16.38 -17.87
C ARG A 13 9.80 15.64 -19.07
N PRO A 14 10.50 15.57 -20.21
CA PRO A 14 9.98 14.88 -21.41
C PRO A 14 9.60 13.41 -21.20
N GLN A 15 10.29 12.72 -20.28
CA GLN A 15 10.04 11.31 -19.95
C GLN A 15 8.94 11.08 -18.90
N ASP A 16 8.50 12.14 -18.20
CA ASP A 16 7.50 12.02 -17.16
C ASP A 16 6.14 11.63 -17.79
N LYS A 17 5.42 10.74 -17.12
CA LYS A 17 4.11 10.25 -17.55
C LYS A 17 3.08 10.64 -16.50
N SER A 18 1.91 11.11 -16.93
CA SER A 18 0.80 11.46 -16.03
C SER A 18 -0.41 10.58 -16.35
N PHE A 19 -1.08 10.09 -15.31
CA PHE A 19 -2.21 9.18 -15.44
C PHE A 19 -3.28 9.51 -14.39
N ILE A 20 -4.55 9.54 -14.82
CA ILE A 20 -5.70 9.61 -13.93
C ILE A 20 -6.32 8.22 -13.85
N GLY A 21 -6.33 7.64 -12.66
CA GLY A 21 -6.96 6.35 -12.38
C GLY A 21 -6.41 5.77 -11.08
N ASN A 22 -6.42 4.44 -10.97
CA ASN A 22 -5.71 3.74 -9.91
C ASN A 22 -4.31 3.27 -10.36
N ILE A 23 -3.48 2.87 -9.40
CA ILE A 23 -2.09 2.49 -9.65
C ILE A 23 -1.96 1.29 -10.60
N LEU A 24 -2.85 0.30 -10.51
CA LEU A 24 -2.80 -0.89 -11.34
C LEU A 24 -3.19 -0.58 -12.79
N GLU A 25 -4.19 0.27 -12.99
CA GLU A 25 -4.55 0.79 -14.31
C GLU A 25 -3.39 1.57 -14.94
N ALA A 26 -2.69 2.38 -14.15
CA ALA A 26 -1.51 3.12 -14.60
C ALA A 26 -0.40 2.15 -15.06
N MET A 27 -0.13 1.10 -14.27
CA MET A 27 0.86 0.07 -14.62
C MET A 27 0.48 -0.67 -15.90
N VAL A 28 -0.80 -1.06 -16.06
CA VAL A 28 -1.29 -1.71 -17.29
C VAL A 28 -1.22 -0.77 -18.49
N ALA A 29 -1.57 0.51 -18.33
CA ALA A 29 -1.48 1.50 -19.39
C ALA A 29 -0.03 1.73 -19.82
N TYR A 30 0.89 1.80 -18.86
CA TYR A 30 2.33 1.87 -19.10
C TYR A 30 2.81 0.64 -19.86
N ALA A 31 2.53 -0.57 -19.38
CA ALA A 31 2.95 -1.83 -20.02
C ALA A 31 2.46 -1.99 -21.47
N LYS A 32 1.28 -1.43 -21.79
CA LYS A 32 0.69 -1.46 -23.13
C LYS A 32 1.18 -0.32 -24.04
N GLY A 33 2.11 0.52 -23.59
CA GLY A 33 2.58 1.69 -24.35
C GLY A 33 1.53 2.80 -24.51
N LYS A 34 0.42 2.76 -23.76
CA LYS A 34 -0.65 3.77 -23.87
C LYS A 34 -0.26 5.13 -23.33
N LEU A 35 0.84 5.20 -22.58
CA LEU A 35 1.42 6.44 -22.07
C LEU A 35 2.57 6.94 -22.98
N GLY A 36 2.71 6.41 -24.20
CA GLY A 36 3.84 6.66 -25.09
C GLY A 36 5.02 5.74 -24.77
N ASP A 37 6.23 6.17 -25.14
CA ASP A 37 7.44 5.35 -25.02
C ASP A 37 7.69 4.83 -23.60
N THR A 38 8.07 3.55 -23.52
CA THR A 38 8.35 2.80 -22.29
C THR A 38 9.82 2.40 -22.24
N PRO A 39 10.74 3.31 -21.90
CA PRO A 39 12.17 3.02 -21.90
C PRO A 39 12.60 2.02 -20.81
N VAL A 40 11.75 1.79 -19.80
CA VAL A 40 11.91 0.75 -18.79
C VAL A 40 10.78 -0.23 -19.00
N HIS A 41 11.07 -1.45 -19.43
CA HIS A 41 10.03 -2.44 -19.59
C HIS A 41 9.68 -3.07 -18.24
N LEU A 42 8.40 -3.43 -18.03
CA LEU A 42 7.97 -3.98 -16.74
C LEU A 42 8.49 -5.40 -16.51
N ASP A 43 8.89 -6.12 -17.56
CA ASP A 43 9.51 -7.44 -17.49
C ASP A 43 11.00 -7.40 -17.15
N ASP A 44 11.62 -6.22 -17.16
CA ASP A 44 12.96 -5.98 -16.59
C ASP A 44 12.93 -5.79 -15.06
N VAL A 45 11.74 -5.71 -14.44
CA VAL A 45 11.61 -5.44 -13.01
C VAL A 45 11.78 -6.72 -12.18
N ASP A 46 12.87 -6.81 -11.43
CA ASP A 46 13.10 -7.91 -10.49
C ASP A 46 12.37 -7.72 -9.16
N HIS A 47 12.27 -6.49 -8.65
CA HIS A 47 11.77 -6.20 -7.30
C HIS A 47 10.66 -5.14 -7.32
N ILE A 48 9.55 -5.43 -6.65
CA ILE A 48 8.43 -4.50 -6.44
C ILE A 48 8.39 -4.11 -4.96
N ILE A 49 8.37 -2.81 -4.66
CA ILE A 49 8.15 -2.29 -3.31
C ILE A 49 6.81 -1.58 -3.28
N ALA A 50 5.85 -2.14 -2.55
CA ALA A 50 4.51 -1.57 -2.38
C ALA A 50 4.42 -0.81 -1.06
N ILE A 51 4.11 0.49 -1.13
CA ILE A 51 3.94 1.37 0.02
C ILE A 51 2.63 2.12 -0.15
N GLY A 52 1.69 1.92 0.77
CA GLY A 52 0.37 2.51 0.68
C GLY A 52 -0.56 1.94 1.75
N SER A 53 -1.87 2.02 1.51
CA SER A 53 -2.83 1.34 2.36
C SER A 53 -2.70 -0.17 2.26
N ASP A 54 -3.11 -0.88 3.31
CA ASP A 54 -3.24 -2.33 3.34
C ASP A 54 -4.02 -2.86 2.12
N ARG A 55 -5.10 -2.18 1.74
CA ARG A 55 -5.90 -2.52 0.57
C ARG A 55 -5.15 -2.34 -0.75
N MET A 56 -4.36 -1.28 -0.88
CA MET A 56 -3.55 -1.04 -2.08
C MET A 56 -2.45 -2.10 -2.19
N MET A 57 -1.75 -2.40 -1.10
CA MET A 57 -0.73 -3.45 -1.08
C MET A 57 -1.32 -4.85 -1.37
N ALA A 58 -2.51 -5.16 -0.84
CA ALA A 58 -3.25 -6.38 -1.18
C ALA A 58 -3.61 -6.42 -2.68
N ALA A 59 -4.07 -5.29 -3.24
CA ALA A 59 -4.38 -5.21 -4.67
C ALA A 59 -3.13 -5.43 -5.55
N VAL A 60 -1.96 -4.93 -5.14
CA VAL A 60 -0.68 -5.20 -5.82
C VAL A 60 -0.29 -6.67 -5.73
N LYS A 61 -0.43 -7.31 -4.56
CA LYS A 61 -0.20 -8.75 -4.36
C LYS A 61 -1.01 -9.59 -5.35
N GLU A 62 -2.30 -9.29 -5.50
CA GLU A 62 -3.17 -10.02 -6.44
C GLU A 62 -2.85 -9.68 -7.90
N ALA A 63 -2.69 -8.40 -8.22
CA ALA A 63 -2.51 -7.95 -9.59
C ALA A 63 -1.26 -8.51 -10.26
N ARG A 64 -0.15 -8.66 -9.52
CA ARG A 64 1.11 -9.18 -10.05
C ARG A 64 1.00 -10.62 -10.55
N ASN A 65 0.11 -11.40 -9.95
CA ASN A 65 -0.20 -12.78 -10.34
C ASN A 65 -1.42 -12.89 -11.26
N GLY A 66 -2.20 -11.81 -11.39
CA GLY A 66 -3.36 -11.69 -12.26
C GLY A 66 -3.10 -10.78 -13.46
N ILE A 67 -3.69 -9.59 -13.45
CA ILE A 67 -3.73 -8.68 -14.60
C ILE A 67 -2.36 -8.19 -15.08
N LEU A 68 -1.35 -8.15 -14.21
CA LEU A 68 0.01 -7.73 -14.53
C LEU A 68 0.93 -8.90 -14.89
N LYS A 69 0.49 -10.14 -14.70
CA LYS A 69 1.29 -11.35 -14.98
C LYS A 69 1.92 -11.38 -16.38
N PRO A 70 1.24 -10.95 -17.47
CA PRO A 70 1.84 -10.97 -18.81
C PRO A 70 2.94 -9.91 -19.01
N TYR A 71 3.09 -8.96 -18.09
CA TYR A 71 3.95 -7.78 -18.24
C TYR A 71 5.11 -7.76 -17.25
N LEU A 72 5.14 -8.66 -16.26
CA LEU A 72 6.16 -8.67 -15.21
C LEU A 72 7.11 -9.85 -15.39
N ASN A 73 8.35 -9.69 -14.92
CA ASN A 73 9.30 -10.79 -14.80
C ASN A 73 8.66 -11.91 -13.95
N PRO A 74 8.51 -13.16 -14.43
CA PRO A 74 7.90 -14.24 -13.64
C PRO A 74 8.67 -14.59 -12.36
N LYS A 75 9.92 -14.13 -12.22
CA LYS A 75 10.77 -14.33 -11.03
C LYS A 75 10.76 -13.13 -10.08
N HIS A 76 9.94 -12.10 -10.33
CA HIS A 76 9.94 -10.91 -9.51
C HIS A 76 9.55 -11.18 -8.04
N VAL A 77 10.20 -10.48 -7.13
CA VAL A 77 9.89 -10.49 -5.70
C VAL A 77 9.10 -9.21 -5.37
N ALA A 78 8.09 -9.33 -4.51
CA ALA A 78 7.30 -8.19 -4.08
C ALA A 78 7.33 -8.04 -2.55
N ILE A 79 7.68 -6.84 -2.10
CA ILE A 79 7.82 -6.45 -0.71
C ILE A 79 6.79 -5.37 -0.38
N GLY A 80 6.09 -5.51 0.73
CA GLY A 80 5.20 -4.50 1.28
C GLY A 80 5.86 -3.83 2.47
N SER A 81 5.85 -2.49 2.51
CA SER A 81 6.24 -1.76 3.72
C SER A 81 5.04 -1.69 4.66
N ILE A 82 4.98 -2.64 5.60
CA ILE A 82 3.76 -2.96 6.35
C ILE A 82 3.48 -1.91 7.41
N ASN A 83 2.30 -1.31 7.31
CA ASN A 83 1.81 -0.22 8.16
C ASN A 83 1.14 -0.71 9.45
N SER A 84 1.56 -1.86 10.02
CA SER A 84 0.99 -2.41 11.26
C SER A 84 0.96 -1.35 12.38
N PRO A 85 -0.08 -1.31 13.23
CA PRO A 85 -0.13 -0.36 14.33
C PRO A 85 1.06 -0.56 15.27
N MET A 86 1.70 0.52 15.71
CA MET A 86 2.86 0.45 16.60
C MET A 86 2.59 1.23 17.89
N GLN A 87 3.09 0.74 19.03
CA GLN A 87 3.11 1.48 20.30
C GLN A 87 4.56 1.77 20.72
N CYS A 88 5.33 0.73 21.07
CA CYS A 88 6.68 0.95 21.60
C CYS A 88 7.77 1.16 20.53
N MET A 89 7.61 0.55 19.36
CA MET A 89 8.67 0.44 18.33
C MET A 89 10.01 -0.16 18.83
N MET A 90 10.01 -0.85 19.97
CA MET A 90 11.21 -1.43 20.61
C MET A 90 11.54 -2.86 20.14
N LYS A 91 11.33 -3.18 18.86
CA LYS A 91 11.79 -4.44 18.23
C LYS A 91 11.43 -5.72 19.00
N GLY A 92 10.13 -6.02 19.14
CA GLY A 92 9.67 -7.31 19.69
C GLY A 92 9.11 -7.26 21.11
N VAL A 93 8.97 -6.07 21.71
CA VAL A 93 8.56 -5.94 23.13
C VAL A 93 7.04 -5.97 23.31
N CYS A 94 6.29 -5.04 22.71
CA CYS A 94 4.87 -4.84 23.05
C CYS A 94 3.86 -5.61 22.19
N ALA A 95 4.30 -6.25 21.10
CA ALA A 95 3.45 -6.98 20.16
C ALA A 95 2.31 -6.20 19.47
N GLN A 96 2.16 -4.87 19.64
CA GLN A 96 1.15 -4.13 18.87
C GLN A 96 1.38 -4.25 17.35
N CYS A 97 2.64 -4.30 16.92
CA CYS A 97 3.01 -4.37 15.51
C CYS A 97 2.97 -5.79 14.91
N LEU A 98 2.38 -6.77 15.58
CA LEU A 98 2.32 -8.14 15.06
C LEU A 98 1.55 -8.18 13.74
N CYS A 99 2.25 -8.65 12.71
CA CYS A 99 1.71 -8.98 11.40
C CYS A 99 1.65 -10.50 11.28
N LYS A 100 0.49 -11.03 10.93
CA LYS A 100 0.32 -12.46 10.66
C LYS A 100 0.82 -12.76 9.25
N HIS A 101 1.60 -13.82 9.16
CA HIS A 101 2.07 -14.39 7.91
C HIS A 101 1.52 -15.81 7.72
N ILE A 102 1.35 -16.19 6.45
CA ILE A 102 1.04 -17.54 6.02
C ILE A 102 2.11 -17.94 4.99
N ASP A 103 2.81 -19.03 5.23
CA ASP A 103 3.75 -19.57 4.24
C ASP A 103 2.97 -20.10 3.02
N PRO A 104 3.25 -19.61 1.79
CA PRO A 104 2.49 -20.02 0.60
C PRO A 104 2.75 -21.47 0.17
N GLY A 105 3.87 -22.08 0.57
CA GLY A 105 4.20 -23.46 0.24
C GLY A 105 3.62 -24.48 1.23
N THR A 106 3.57 -24.14 2.52
CA THR A 106 3.13 -25.07 3.59
C THR A 106 1.77 -24.74 4.18
N GLY A 107 1.29 -23.51 4.02
CA GLY A 107 0.09 -23.00 4.70
C GLY A 107 0.30 -22.71 6.19
N GLN A 108 1.53 -22.82 6.70
CA GLN A 108 1.82 -22.59 8.12
C GLN A 108 1.68 -21.12 8.49
N GLU A 109 0.97 -20.87 9.58
CA GLU A 109 0.82 -19.53 10.16
C GLU A 109 1.99 -19.21 11.10
N TYR A 110 2.50 -17.99 11.00
CA TYR A 110 3.49 -17.44 11.93
C TYR A 110 3.35 -15.92 12.01
N PHE A 111 4.11 -15.27 12.90
CA PHE A 111 3.97 -13.83 13.13
C PHE A 111 5.31 -13.11 13.02
N VAL A 112 5.26 -11.89 12.47
CA VAL A 112 6.40 -10.98 12.35
C VAL A 112 6.10 -9.71 13.14
N TYR A 113 7.06 -9.25 13.94
CA TYR A 113 6.99 -7.93 14.54
C TYR A 113 7.36 -6.89 13.50
N SER A 114 6.41 -6.09 13.04
CA SER A 114 6.69 -5.10 11.98
C SER A 114 7.70 -4.03 12.41
N CYS A 115 7.82 -3.73 13.72
CA CYS A 115 8.89 -2.87 14.22
C CYS A 115 10.29 -3.51 14.19
N TYR A 116 10.37 -4.84 14.03
CA TYR A 116 11.62 -5.57 13.83
C TYR A 116 11.95 -5.70 12.34
N ASN A 117 10.95 -6.08 11.52
CA ASN A 117 11.06 -6.10 10.07
C ASN A 117 9.80 -5.47 9.44
N GLN A 118 9.92 -4.23 8.96
CA GLN A 118 8.81 -3.50 8.36
C GLN A 118 8.54 -3.92 6.92
N ASP A 119 9.61 -4.26 6.19
CA ASP A 119 9.55 -4.62 4.78
C ASP A 119 9.42 -6.14 4.65
N GLN A 120 8.19 -6.58 4.38
CA GLN A 120 7.78 -7.99 4.44
C GLN A 120 7.38 -8.49 3.05
N GLU A 121 7.65 -9.75 2.75
CA GLU A 121 7.20 -10.38 1.49
C GLU A 121 5.67 -10.34 1.37
N LEU A 122 5.15 -9.70 0.31
CA LEU A 122 3.71 -9.53 0.10
C LEU A 122 2.96 -10.87 0.08
N ASP A 123 3.58 -11.91 -0.48
CA ASP A 123 2.97 -13.23 -0.60
C ASP A 123 2.62 -13.85 0.74
N ARG A 124 3.39 -13.51 1.77
CA ARG A 124 3.25 -14.10 3.10
C ARG A 124 2.28 -13.32 3.97
N VAL A 125 2.11 -12.02 3.73
CA VAL A 125 1.25 -11.15 4.56
C VAL A 125 -0.23 -11.57 4.45
N ASP A 126 -0.85 -11.78 5.62
CA ASP A 126 -2.30 -11.95 5.77
C ASP A 126 -2.96 -10.57 5.86
N PHE A 127 -3.41 -10.05 4.70
CA PHE A 127 -4.05 -8.74 4.59
C PHE A 127 -5.38 -8.63 5.35
N PRO A 128 -6.27 -9.64 5.38
CA PRO A 128 -7.43 -9.63 6.26
C PRO A 128 -7.07 -9.41 7.74
N HIS A 129 -6.05 -10.12 8.25
CA HIS A 129 -5.56 -9.91 9.61
C HIS A 129 -5.02 -8.48 9.79
N LEU A 130 -4.17 -8.00 8.88
CA LEU A 130 -3.62 -6.64 8.93
C LEU A 130 -4.74 -5.58 8.94
N HIS A 131 -5.76 -5.74 8.09
CA HIS A 131 -6.91 -4.84 8.04
C HIS A 131 -7.65 -4.78 9.38
N ALA A 132 -7.88 -5.94 10.01
CA ALA A 132 -8.54 -6.01 11.32
C ALA A 132 -7.70 -5.31 12.40
N ARG A 133 -6.36 -5.51 12.40
CA ARG A 133 -5.42 -4.85 13.32
C ARG A 133 -5.44 -3.33 13.16
N LEU A 134 -5.39 -2.83 11.93
CA LEU A 134 -5.41 -1.39 11.62
C LEU A 134 -6.66 -0.69 12.13
N ARG A 135 -7.78 -1.41 12.21
CA ARG A 135 -9.06 -0.85 12.66
C ARG A 135 -9.30 -0.90 14.16
N GLN A 136 -8.38 -1.46 14.94
CA GLN A 136 -8.57 -1.66 16.38
C GLN A 136 -8.92 -0.37 17.14
N ASN A 137 -8.37 0.76 16.71
CA ASN A 137 -8.58 2.05 17.37
C ASN A 137 -9.63 2.93 16.68
N SER A 138 -10.42 2.41 15.73
CA SER A 138 -11.37 3.20 14.92
C SER A 138 -12.31 4.08 15.73
N VAL A 139 -12.79 3.60 16.90
CA VAL A 139 -13.68 4.39 17.77
C VAL A 139 -12.93 5.55 18.40
N GLN A 140 -11.74 5.30 18.94
CA GLN A 140 -10.90 6.32 19.58
C GLN A 140 -10.44 7.37 18.58
N GLU A 141 -10.06 6.96 17.36
CA GLU A 141 -9.69 7.84 16.26
C GLU A 141 -10.84 8.80 15.91
N LYS A 142 -12.07 8.27 15.76
CA LYS A 142 -13.25 9.08 15.44
C LYS A 142 -13.63 10.04 16.56
N LEU A 143 -13.64 9.58 17.81
CA LEU A 143 -13.94 10.44 18.96
C LEU A 143 -12.90 11.54 19.11
N SER A 144 -11.62 11.24 18.88
CA SER A 144 -10.53 12.22 18.97
C SER A 144 -10.64 13.26 17.85
N ALA A 145 -10.99 12.85 16.64
CA ALA A 145 -11.24 13.77 15.52
C ALA A 145 -12.42 14.71 15.83
N LEU A 146 -13.57 14.17 16.24
CA LEU A 146 -14.74 14.98 16.61
C LEU A 146 -14.44 15.97 17.75
N TRP A 147 -13.63 15.56 18.72
CA TRP A 147 -13.21 16.44 19.79
C TRP A 147 -12.29 17.56 19.30
N LEU A 148 -11.35 17.24 18.39
CA LEU A 148 -10.50 18.24 17.77
C LEU A 148 -11.31 19.26 16.98
N ASP A 149 -12.27 18.81 16.16
CA ASP A 149 -13.16 19.67 15.38
C ASP A 149 -13.91 20.66 16.29
N TYR A 150 -14.50 20.14 17.38
CA TYR A 150 -15.17 20.97 18.38
C TYR A 150 -14.25 22.05 18.99
N LEU A 151 -12.99 21.70 19.29
CA LEU A 151 -12.02 22.65 19.84
C LEU A 151 -11.60 23.73 18.82
N LEU A 152 -11.48 23.36 17.55
CA LEU A 152 -11.14 24.29 16.46
C LEU A 152 -12.29 25.26 16.19
N GLU A 153 -13.51 24.76 16.09
CA GLU A 153 -14.72 25.58 15.93
C GLU A 153 -14.86 26.60 17.06
N LYS A 154 -14.65 26.17 18.32
CA LYS A 154 -14.69 27.08 19.49
C LYS A 154 -13.64 28.19 19.46
N ARG A 155 -12.52 28.00 18.74
CA ARG A 155 -11.46 28.99 18.60
C ARG A 155 -11.63 29.87 17.36
N GLY A 156 -12.68 29.66 16.57
CA GLY A 156 -12.89 30.38 15.31
C GLY A 156 -11.95 29.94 14.19
N THR A 157 -11.29 28.79 14.33
CA THR A 157 -10.46 28.20 13.28
C THR A 157 -11.30 27.15 12.55
N PRO A 158 -11.49 27.26 11.23
CA PRO A 158 -12.21 26.23 10.48
C PRO A 158 -11.48 24.88 10.56
N SER A 159 -12.22 23.79 10.68
CA SER A 159 -11.69 22.44 10.50
C SER A 159 -11.21 22.24 9.06
N VAL A 160 -10.19 21.39 8.89
CA VAL A 160 -9.55 21.08 7.59
C VAL A 160 -10.27 19.93 6.92
#